data_AF-A0A2H0RUF4-F1
#
_entry.id   AF-A0A2H0RUF4-F1
#
_cell.length_a   1.000
_cell.length_b   1.000
_cell.length_c   1.000
_cell.angle_alpha   90.00
_cell.angle_beta   90.00
_cell.angle_gamma   90.00
#
_symmetry.space_group_name_H-M   'P 1'
#
loop_
_entity.id
_entity.type
_entity.pdbx_description
1 polymer ?
#
loop_
_entity_poly.entity_id
_entity_poly.type
_entity_poly.pdbx_seq_one_letter_code
_entity_poly.pdbx_strand_id
1 'polypeptide(L)'
;MIAAIHQPNYLPWSGYFHKMVKADVFVFLDNVQFTKNSYQNRAKIKGLRGEQWLTVPVKTSGSFGEMTNRIKVDNSQNWREKHLRT
;
A
#
# COMPACT_ATOMS: atom_id res chain seq x y z
N MET A 1 26.38 -2.95 -9.74
CA MET A 1 25.26 -2.02 -9.51
C MET A 1 23.96 -2.80 -9.54
N ILE A 2 23.30 -2.96 -8.39
CA ILE A 2 22.02 -3.65 -8.22
C ILE A 2 20.91 -2.60 -8.21
N ALA A 3 20.00 -2.68 -9.17
CA ALA A 3 18.77 -1.90 -9.18
C ALA A 3 17.59 -2.77 -8.75
N ALA A 4 16.76 -2.24 -7.86
CA ALA A 4 15.50 -2.87 -7.47
C ALA A 4 14.34 -1.91 -7.76
N ILE A 5 13.23 -2.48 -8.23
CA ILE A 5 12.01 -1.74 -8.52
C ILE A 5 10.81 -2.45 -7.89
N HIS A 6 9.91 -1.70 -7.25
CA HIS A 6 8.74 -2.26 -6.59
C HIS A 6 7.60 -1.24 -6.51
N GLN A 7 6.35 -1.68 -6.77
CA GLN A 7 5.18 -0.87 -6.45
C GLN A 7 5.12 -0.56 -4.94
N PRO A 8 4.70 0.64 -4.52
CA PRO A 8 4.56 0.97 -3.11
C PRO A 8 3.45 0.15 -2.44
N ASN A 9 3.71 -0.31 -1.21
CA ASN A 9 2.75 -1.06 -0.40
C ASN A 9 2.33 -0.26 0.85
N TYR A 10 1.09 -0.44 1.29
CA TYR A 10 0.62 -0.01 2.61
C TYR A 10 1.17 -0.97 3.67
N LEU A 11 1.88 -0.43 4.67
CA LEU A 11 2.61 -1.19 5.70
C LEU A 11 3.47 -2.32 5.08
N PRO A 12 4.57 -1.98 4.37
CA PRO A 12 5.41 -2.98 3.72
C PRO A 12 5.97 -4.00 4.73
N TRP A 13 6.06 -5.26 4.31
CA TRP A 13 6.70 -6.32 5.07
C TRP A 13 8.23 -6.19 5.03
N SER A 14 8.92 -6.86 5.96
CA SER A 14 10.36 -6.70 6.18
C SER A 14 11.23 -6.87 4.93
N GLY A 15 10.90 -7.80 4.03
CA GLY A 15 11.70 -8.01 2.83
C GLY A 15 11.47 -6.98 1.70
N TYR A 16 10.43 -6.13 1.79
CA TYR A 16 10.38 -4.91 0.99
C TYR A 16 11.55 -4.00 1.35
N PHE A 17 11.79 -3.80 2.64
CA PHE A 17 12.92 -3.01 3.15
C PHE A 17 14.25 -3.73 2.96
N HIS A 18 14.31 -5.05 3.11
CA HIS A 18 15.53 -5.80 2.78
C HIS A 18 15.94 -5.61 1.31
N LYS A 19 14.97 -5.67 0.38
CA LYS A 19 15.19 -5.39 -1.04
C LYS A 19 15.75 -3.98 -1.25
N MET A 20 15.20 -2.99 -0.54
CA MET A 20 15.67 -1.60 -0.57
C MET A 20 17.10 -1.46 -0.04
N VAL A 21 17.42 -2.05 1.10
CA VAL A 21 18.75 -2.02 1.73
C VAL A 21 19.81 -2.73 0.88
N LYS A 22 19.42 -3.75 0.10
CA LYS A 22 20.34 -4.52 -0.76
C LYS A 22 20.57 -3.91 -2.14
N ALA A 23 19.81 -2.89 -2.52
CA ALA A 23 19.95 -2.26 -3.84
C ALA A 23 20.83 -1.01 -3.76
N ASP A 24 21.64 -0.78 -4.79
CA ASP A 24 22.36 0.48 -4.97
C ASP A 24 21.38 1.60 -5.36
N VAL A 25 20.31 1.24 -6.09
CA VAL A 25 19.20 2.12 -6.47
C VAL A 25 17.88 1.40 -6.26
N PHE A 26 16.97 2.02 -5.52
CA PHE A 26 15.59 1.52 -5.35
C PHE A 26 14.59 2.49 -5.99
N VAL A 27 13.80 1.98 -6.93
CA VAL A 27 12.77 2.75 -7.65
C VAL A 27 11.39 2.39 -7.11
N PHE A 28 10.67 3.41 -6.64
CA PHE A 28 9.23 3.30 -6.38
C PHE A 28 8.49 3.30 -7.72
N LEU A 29 7.87 2.17 -8.05
CA LEU A 29 7.10 2.00 -9.28
C LEU A 29 5.66 2.47 -9.07
N ASP A 30 5.45 3.78 -9.09
CA ASP A 30 4.17 4.43 -8.81
C ASP A 30 3.45 4.96 -10.08
N ASN A 31 4.13 4.93 -11.23
CA ASN A 31 3.59 5.29 -12.54
C ASN A 31 2.93 4.12 -13.28
N VAL A 32 2.53 3.07 -12.55
CA VAL A 32 1.77 1.93 -13.07
C VAL A 32 0.34 1.95 -12.53
N GLN A 33 -0.53 1.22 -13.21
CA GLN A 33 -1.94 1.08 -12.83
C GLN A 33 -2.09 0.64 -11.37
N PHE A 34 -2.92 1.37 -10.63
CA PHE A 34 -3.27 1.05 -9.26
C PHE A 34 -4.10 -0.23 -9.19
N THR A 35 -3.75 -1.12 -8.25
CA THR A 35 -4.53 -2.34 -8.00
C THR A 35 -5.30 -2.20 -6.69
N LYS A 36 -6.61 -1.97 -6.79
CA LYS A 36 -7.50 -1.91 -5.62
C LYS A 36 -7.53 -3.26 -4.89
N ASN A 37 -7.65 -3.22 -3.57
CA ASN A 37 -7.69 -4.41 -2.72
C ASN A 37 -6.40 -5.25 -2.83
N SER A 38 -5.27 -4.61 -3.13
CA SER A 38 -3.95 -5.24 -3.07
C SER A 38 -3.17 -4.76 -1.85
N TYR A 39 -1.91 -5.18 -1.75
CA TYR A 39 -0.99 -4.65 -0.75
C TYR A 39 -0.68 -3.16 -0.93
N GLN A 40 -1.05 -2.54 -2.06
CA GLN A 40 -0.91 -1.09 -2.25
C GLN A 40 -1.78 -0.28 -1.29
N ASN A 41 -2.96 -0.80 -0.91
CA ASN A 41 -3.88 -0.10 -0.01
C ASN A 41 -4.38 -0.96 1.16
N ARG A 42 -3.83 -2.17 1.34
CA ARG A 42 -4.20 -3.07 2.45
C ARG A 42 -2.99 -3.75 3.05
N ALA A 43 -3.08 -4.02 4.35
CA ALA A 43 -2.11 -4.84 5.07
C ALA A 43 -2.87 -5.85 5.92
N LYS A 44 -2.41 -7.11 5.92
CA LYS A 44 -2.96 -8.13 6.81
C LYS A 44 -2.17 -8.09 8.11
N ILE A 45 -2.87 -7.99 9.23
CA ILE A 45 -2.28 -7.99 10.56
C ILE A 45 -2.93 -9.05 11.42
N LYS A 46 -2.24 -9.47 12.48
CA LYS A 46 -2.79 -10.31 13.53
C LYS A 46 -3.26 -9.40 14.67
N GLY A 47 -4.58 -9.28 14.83
CA GLY A 47 -5.17 -8.59 15.98
C GLY A 47 -5.65 -9.56 17.05
N LEU A 48 -6.35 -9.03 18.05
CA LEU A 48 -6.84 -9.80 19.20
C LEU A 48 -7.83 -10.91 18.83
N ARG A 49 -8.55 -10.77 17.71
CA ARG A 49 -9.55 -11.73 17.21
C ARG A 49 -9.05 -12.58 16.05
N GLY A 50 -7.74 -12.60 15.80
CA GLY A 50 -7.12 -13.30 14.68
C GLY A 50 -6.70 -12.36 13.56
N GLU A 51 -6.52 -12.93 12.36
CA GLU A 51 -6.06 -12.17 11.20
C GLU A 51 -7.15 -11.25 10.65
N GLN A 52 -6.77 -10.02 10.31
CA GLN A 52 -7.69 -9.05 9.72
C GLN A 52 -6.96 -8.08 8.80
N TRP A 53 -7.73 -7.46 7.91
CA TRP A 53 -7.23 -6.50 6.94
C TRP A 53 -7.37 -5.07 7.47
N LEU A 54 -6.25 -4.37 7.57
CA LEU A 54 -6.24 -2.91 7.55
C LEU A 54 -6.37 -2.46 6.10
N THR A 55 -7.38 -1.65 5.81
CA THR A 55 -7.62 -1.10 4.46
C THR A 55 -7.62 0.42 4.51
N VAL A 56 -6.76 1.04 3.70
CA VAL A 56 -6.81 2.47 3.41
C VAL A 56 -7.85 2.67 2.29
N PRO A 57 -8.96 3.38 2.56
CA PRO A 57 -9.97 3.64 1.55
C PRO A 57 -9.42 4.64 0.52
N VAL A 58 -9.79 4.45 -0.74
CA VAL A 58 -9.34 5.26 -1.87
C VAL A 58 -10.55 5.67 -2.71
N LYS A 59 -10.50 6.86 -3.29
CA LYS A 59 -11.54 7.35 -4.20
C LYS A 59 -11.51 6.52 -5.49
N THR A 60 -12.62 5.86 -5.83
CA THR A 60 -12.69 4.98 -7.01
C THR A 60 -13.69 5.41 -8.08
N SER A 61 -14.50 6.42 -7.82
CA SER A 61 -15.40 7.00 -8.83
C SER A 61 -14.59 7.64 -9.95
N GLY A 62 -14.55 7.01 -11.13
CA GLY A 62 -13.83 7.50 -12.30
C GLY A 62 -12.32 7.17 -12.35
N SER A 63 -11.80 6.38 -11.41
CA SER A 63 -10.36 6.07 -11.31
C SER A 63 -10.00 4.64 -11.72
N PHE A 64 -10.86 3.96 -12.48
CA PHE A 64 -10.54 2.64 -13.00
C PHE A 64 -9.41 2.76 -14.03
N GLY A 65 -8.28 2.10 -13.78
CA GLY A 65 -7.09 2.23 -14.63
C GLY A 65 -6.16 3.39 -14.26
N GLU A 66 -6.45 4.14 -13.19
CA GLU A 66 -5.61 5.28 -12.79
C GLU A 66 -4.23 4.84 -12.26
N MET A 67 -3.23 5.69 -12.43
CA MET A 67 -1.87 5.45 -11.93
C MET A 67 -1.82 5.49 -10.41
N THR A 68 -0.94 4.68 -9.81
CA THR A 68 -0.76 4.58 -8.35
C THR A 68 -0.49 5.96 -7.71
N ASN A 69 0.33 6.79 -8.35
CA ASN A 69 0.67 8.14 -7.88
C ASN A 69 -0.45 9.19 -8.02
N ARG A 70 -1.57 8.86 -8.68
CA ARG A 70 -2.74 9.76 -8.84
C ARG A 70 -3.92 9.38 -7.97
N ILE A 71 -3.88 8.19 -7.35
CA ILE A 71 -4.92 7.73 -6.44
C ILE A 71 -4.95 8.61 -5.19
N LYS A 72 -6.16 9.04 -4.82
CA LYS A 72 -6.40 9.83 -3.61
C LYS A 72 -7.01 8.96 -2.52
N VAL A 73 -6.47 9.08 -1.31
CA VAL A 73 -7.07 8.50 -0.11
C VAL A 73 -8.44 9.14 0.12
N ASP A 74 -9.43 8.31 0.44
CA ASP A 74 -10.75 8.77 0.82
C ASP A 74 -10.79 9.07 2.33
N ASN A 75 -10.47 10.32 2.68
CA ASN A 75 -10.51 10.79 4.06
C ASN A 75 -11.93 11.17 4.56
N SER A 76 -12.99 10.93 3.78
CA SER A 76 -14.37 11.08 4.30
C SER A 76 -14.71 10.01 5.35
N GLN A 77 -13.94 8.92 5.36
CA GLN A 77 -14.06 7.83 6.32
C GLN A 77 -12.99 7.96 7.41
N ASN A 78 -13.35 7.68 8.67
CA ASN A 78 -12.41 7.70 9.79
C ASN A 78 -11.59 6.40 9.89
N TRP A 79 -10.89 6.06 8.81
CA TRP A 79 -10.16 4.80 8.66
C TRP A 79 -8.94 4.70 9.58
N ARG A 80 -8.30 5.83 9.92
CA ARG A 80 -7.13 5.87 10.81
C ARG A 80 -7.50 5.43 12.22
N GLU A 81 -8.58 6.00 12.77
CA GLU A 81 -9.06 5.59 14.10
C GLU A 81 -9.49 4.12 14.11
N LYS A 82 -10.15 3.65 13.05
CA LYS A 82 -10.47 2.22 12.91
C LYS A 82 -9.22 1.35 12.97
N HIS A 83 -8.14 1.71 12.28
CA HIS A 83 -6.88 0.97 12.31
C HIS A 83 -6.24 0.97 13.71
N LEU A 84 -6.27 2.09 14.42
CA LEU A 84 -5.72 2.18 15.79
C LEU A 84 -6.50 1.33 16.82
N ARG A 85 -7.77 1.04 16.55
CA ARG A 85 -8.64 0.20 17.39
C ARG A 85 -8.61 -1.29 17.03
N THR A 86 -7.79 -1.67 16.04
CA THR A 86 -7.74 -3.03 15.46
C THR A 86 -6.78 -3.93 16.23
#